data_AF-A0A7Y1SYT1-F1
#
_entry.id   AF-A0A7Y1SYT1-F1
#
_cell.length_a   1.000
_cell.length_b   1.000
_cell.length_c   1.000
_cell.angle_alpha   90.00
_cell.angle_beta   90.00
_cell.angle_gamma   90.00
#
_symmetry.space_group_name_H-M   'P 1'
#
loop_
_entity.id
_entity.type
_entity.pdbx_description
1 polymer ?
#
loop_
_entity_poly.entity_id
_entity_poly.type
_entity_poly.pdbx_seq_one_letter_code
_entity_poly.pdbx_strand_id
1 'polypeptide(L)'
;MATMVRGRGVTATAYEESKPDLVLIVTLGLLSALGILMVYSASAPRLEAAGLSPSSEMWRQVLFVAVGAVAFWGFSSFESRTVHTATPLVYAAILFSLLLIPLIGVGEGSVRW
;
A
#
# COMPACT_ATOMS: atom_id res chain seq x y z
N MET A 1 62.96 -7.19 5.74
CA MET A 1 62.00 -7.98 4.94
C MET A 1 60.60 -7.63 5.45
N ALA A 2 59.97 -6.60 4.88
CA ALA A 2 58.69 -6.07 5.35
C ALA A 2 57.59 -6.52 4.38
N THR A 3 56.68 -7.36 4.86
CA THR A 3 55.51 -7.83 4.11
C THR A 3 54.43 -6.76 4.14
N MET A 4 54.26 -6.09 3.00
CA MET A 4 53.15 -5.16 2.76
C MET A 4 51.86 -5.97 2.54
N VAL A 5 51.02 -6.06 3.56
CA VAL A 5 49.67 -6.63 3.44
C VAL A 5 48.79 -5.61 2.73
N ARG A 6 48.58 -5.82 1.43
CA ARG A 6 47.68 -5.02 0.59
C ARG A 6 46.24 -5.31 1.00
N GLY A 7 45.66 -4.40 1.78
CA GLY A 7 44.22 -4.38 2.04
C GLY A 7 43.48 -4.37 0.71
N ARG A 8 42.72 -5.44 0.43
CA ARG A 8 41.77 -5.47 -0.67
C ARG A 8 40.67 -4.47 -0.34
N GLY A 9 40.72 -3.30 -0.97
CA GLY A 9 39.60 -2.38 -1.01
C GLY A 9 38.41 -3.14 -1.57
N VAL A 10 37.38 -3.31 -0.75
CA VAL A 10 36.06 -3.72 -1.20
C VAL A 10 35.58 -2.58 -2.09
N THR A 11 35.75 -2.73 -3.40
CA THR A 11 35.21 -1.81 -4.39
C THR A 11 33.70 -1.76 -4.17
N ALA A 12 33.20 -0.56 -3.87
CA ALA A 12 31.79 -0.28 -3.66
C ALA A 12 30.96 -1.07 -4.68
N THR A 13 30.13 -1.96 -4.14
CA THR A 13 29.17 -2.78 -4.85
C THR A 13 28.47 -1.94 -5.90
N ALA A 14 28.48 -2.43 -7.14
CA ALA A 14 27.57 -1.96 -8.18
C ALA A 14 26.18 -1.83 -7.55
N TYR A 15 25.62 -0.63 -7.52
CA TYR A 15 24.20 -0.45 -7.28
C TYR A 15 23.50 -1.22 -8.40
N GLU A 16 23.07 -2.44 -8.12
CA GLU A 16 22.14 -3.15 -8.99
C GLU A 16 20.94 -2.21 -9.17
N GLU A 17 20.78 -1.73 -10.39
CA GLU A 17 19.60 -1.00 -10.82
C GLU A 17 18.39 -1.81 -10.38
N SER A 18 17.70 -1.34 -9.34
CA SER A 18 16.67 -2.11 -8.66
C SER A 18 15.47 -2.21 -9.60
N LYS A 19 15.39 -3.32 -10.32
CA LYS A 19 14.29 -3.60 -11.24
C LYS A 19 13.02 -3.87 -10.42
N PRO A 20 11.85 -3.39 -10.87
CA PRO A 20 10.60 -3.74 -10.24
C PRO A 20 10.41 -5.25 -10.17
N ASP A 21 10.04 -5.77 -9.00
CA ASP A 21 9.70 -7.19 -8.83
C ASP A 21 8.36 -7.47 -9.51
N LEU A 22 8.43 -7.95 -10.75
CA LEU A 22 7.25 -8.27 -11.56
C LEU A 22 6.41 -9.39 -10.94
N VAL A 23 7.01 -10.33 -10.21
CA VAL A 23 6.28 -11.41 -9.55
C VAL A 23 5.40 -10.82 -8.45
N LEU A 24 5.93 -9.86 -7.68
CA LEU A 24 5.17 -9.16 -6.65
C LEU A 24 4.02 -8.34 -7.23
N ILE A 25 4.27 -7.59 -8.32
CA ILE A 25 3.25 -6.76 -8.98
C ILE A 25 2.11 -7.64 -9.53
N VAL A 26 2.45 -8.73 -10.23
CA VAL A 26 1.45 -9.66 -10.76
C VAL A 26 0.67 -10.32 -9.64
N THR A 27 1.34 -10.75 -8.57
CA THR A 27 0.70 -11.35 -7.39
C THR A 27 -0.28 -10.38 -6.73
N LEU A 28 0.10 -9.10 -6.57
CA LEU A 28 -0.78 -8.05 -6.06
C LEU A 28 -2.01 -7.85 -6.96
N GLY A 29 -1.82 -7.88 -8.29
CA GLY A 29 -2.91 -7.79 -9.26
C GLY A 29 -3.89 -8.96 -9.17
N LEU A 30 -3.38 -10.20 -9.07
CA LEU A 30 -4.19 -11.40 -8.89
C LEU A 30 -4.95 -11.35 -7.56
N LEU A 31 -4.30 -10.96 -6.47
CA LEU A 31 -4.94 -10.83 -5.16
C LEU A 31 -6.07 -9.80 -5.18
N SER A 32 -5.87 -8.68 -5.87
CA SER A 32 -6.89 -7.63 -6.04
C SER A 32 -8.09 -8.14 -6.85
N ALA A 33 -7.85 -8.87 -7.94
CA ALA A 33 -8.91 -9.48 -8.75
C ALA A 33 -9.71 -10.53 -7.96
N LEU A 34 -9.03 -11.36 -7.17
CA LEU A 34 -9.67 -12.31 -6.27
C LEU A 34 -10.50 -11.59 -5.20
N GLY A 35 -10.00 -10.49 -4.62
CA GLY A 35 -10.75 -9.69 -3.66
C GLY A 35 -12.05 -9.13 -4.26
N ILE A 36 -12.00 -8.60 -5.49
CA ILE A 36 -13.19 -8.13 -6.21
C ILE A 36 -14.21 -9.27 -6.41
N LEU A 37 -13.74 -10.44 -6.84
CA LEU A 37 -14.58 -11.62 -7.01
C LEU A 37 -15.22 -12.08 -5.69
N MET A 38 -14.45 -12.06 -4.60
CA MET A 38 -14.94 -12.42 -3.26
C MET A 38 -16.04 -11.45 -2.79
N VAL A 39 -15.85 -10.14 -3.00
CA VAL A 39 -16.87 -9.14 -2.63
C VAL A 39 -18.16 -9.38 -3.40
N TYR A 40 -18.08 -9.62 -4.71
CA TYR A 40 -19.27 -9.95 -5.50
C TYR A 40 -19.96 -11.22 -4.99
N SER A 41 -19.20 -12.31 -4.84
CA SER A 41 -19.72 -13.61 -4.37
C SER A 41 -20.42 -13.51 -3.01
N ALA A 42 -19.83 -12.77 -2.06
CA ALA A 42 -20.39 -12.63 -0.73
C ALA A 42 -21.59 -11.66 -0.65
N SER A 43 -21.61 -10.63 -1.50
CA SER A 43 -22.64 -9.58 -1.42
C SER A 43 -23.83 -9.81 -2.35
N ALA A 44 -23.65 -10.47 -3.49
CA ALA A 44 -24.69 -10.62 -4.52
C ALA A 44 -25.99 -11.26 -3.99
N PRO A 45 -25.99 -12.40 -3.26
CA PRO A 45 -27.24 -13.02 -2.81
C PRO A 45 -28.05 -12.11 -1.87
N ARG A 46 -27.37 -11.35 -1.01
CA ARG A 46 -28.00 -10.41 -0.08
C ARG A 46 -28.59 -9.20 -0.81
N LEU A 47 -27.87 -8.68 -1.80
CA LEU A 47 -28.30 -7.50 -2.57
C LEU A 47 -29.47 -7.85 -3.49
N GLU A 48 -29.44 -9.03 -4.12
CA GLU A 48 -30.56 -9.55 -4.92
C GLU A 48 -31.82 -9.73 -4.07
N ALA A 49 -31.68 -10.32 -2.87
CA ALA A 49 -32.80 -10.46 -1.94
C ALA A 49 -33.38 -9.11 -1.48
N ALA A 50 -32.57 -8.05 -1.47
CA ALA A 50 -32.99 -6.69 -1.17
C ALA A 50 -33.53 -5.91 -2.39
N GLY A 51 -33.58 -6.53 -3.58
CA GLY A 51 -34.01 -5.87 -4.82
C GLY A 51 -33.01 -4.82 -5.34
N LEU A 52 -31.76 -4.88 -4.89
CA LEU A 52 -30.69 -3.95 -5.28
C LEU A 52 -29.80 -4.54 -6.37
N SER A 53 -28.95 -3.70 -6.96
CA SER A 53 -27.95 -4.15 -7.93
C SER A 53 -26.91 -5.06 -7.25
N PRO A 54 -26.71 -6.31 -7.72
CA PRO A 54 -25.79 -7.28 -7.10
C PRO A 54 -24.32 -6.87 -7.21
N SER A 55 -24.00 -6.02 -8.18
CA SER A 55 -22.64 -5.56 -8.47
C SER A 55 -22.28 -4.24 -7.79
N SER A 56 -23.20 -3.62 -7.04
CA SER A 56 -22.99 -2.31 -6.43
C SER A 56 -21.78 -2.26 -5.49
N GLU A 57 -21.66 -3.23 -4.57
CA GLU A 57 -20.52 -3.33 -3.65
C GLU A 57 -19.23 -3.75 -4.35
N MET A 58 -19.32 -4.62 -5.36
CA MET A 58 -18.18 -4.97 -6.21
C MET A 58 -17.60 -3.72 -6.89
N TRP A 59 -18.45 -2.80 -7.36
CA TRP A 59 -18.00 -1.57 -8.01
C TRP A 59 -17.29 -0.62 -7.04
N ARG A 60 -17.74 -0.55 -5.79
CA ARG A 60 -17.01 0.15 -4.73
C ARG A 60 -15.63 -0.46 -4.50
N GLN A 61 -15.53 -1.79 -4.47
CA GLN A 61 -14.23 -2.48 -4.34
C GLN A 61 -13.30 -2.19 -5.53
N VAL A 62 -13.82 -2.18 -6.76
CA VAL A 62 -13.05 -1.82 -7.96
C VAL A 62 -12.50 -0.39 -7.86
N LEU A 63 -13.31 0.56 -7.38
CA LEU A 63 -12.85 1.93 -7.17
C LEU A 63 -11.72 2.01 -6.14
N PHE A 64 -11.81 1.27 -5.03
CA PHE A 64 -10.72 1.22 -4.05
C PHE A 64 -9.44 0.62 -4.63
N VAL A 65 -9.54 -0.44 -5.42
CA VAL A 65 -8.37 -1.02 -6.13
C VAL A 65 -7.78 -0.01 -7.11
N ALA A 66 -8.60 0.74 -7.85
CA ALA A 66 -8.13 1.76 -8.78
C ALA A 66 -7.42 2.91 -8.05
N VAL A 67 -7.99 3.43 -6.97
CA VAL A 67 -7.36 4.46 -6.13
C VAL A 67 -6.04 3.95 -5.55
N GLY A 68 -6.02 2.72 -5.04
CA GLY A 68 -4.80 2.08 -4.53
C GLY A 68 -3.73 1.92 -5.60
N ALA A 69 -4.10 1.54 -6.84
CA ALA A 69 -3.17 1.42 -7.95
C ALA A 69 -2.56 2.77 -8.37
N VAL A 70 -3.37 3.83 -8.41
CA VAL A 70 -2.89 5.20 -8.68
C VAL A 70 -1.94 5.66 -7.58
N ALA A 71 -2.30 5.43 -6.30
CA ALA A 71 -1.45 5.75 -5.18
C ALA A 71 -0.13 4.97 -5.24
N PHE A 72 -0.18 3.65 -5.48
CA PHE A 72 1.00 2.81 -5.62
C PHE A 72 1.94 3.32 -6.73
N TRP A 73 1.41 3.64 -7.90
CA TRP A 73 2.19 4.21 -9.00
C TRP A 73 2.87 5.52 -8.57
N GLY A 74 2.09 6.44 -7.98
CA GLY A 74 2.59 7.73 -7.51
C GLY A 74 3.71 7.56 -6.48
N PHE A 75 3.52 6.67 -5.51
CA PHE A 75 4.52 6.43 -4.46
C PHE A 75 5.76 5.69 -4.95
N SER A 76 5.61 4.78 -5.91
CA SER A 76 6.71 4.04 -6.55
C SER A 76 7.69 4.97 -7.29
N SER A 77 7.24 6.19 -7.65
CA SER A 77 8.06 7.18 -8.34
C SER A 77 8.97 7.99 -7.41
N PHE A 78 8.84 7.87 -6.08
CA PHE A 78 9.67 8.63 -5.15
C PHE A 78 11.01 7.94 -4.84
N GLU A 79 12.06 8.74 -4.83
CA GLU A 79 13.39 8.32 -4.38
C GLU A 79 13.37 7.96 -2.88
N SER A 80 14.11 6.90 -2.51
CA SER A 80 14.15 6.40 -1.13
C SER A 80 14.60 7.48 -0.13
N ARG A 81 15.55 8.33 -0.54
CA ARG A 81 16.02 9.47 0.27
C ARG A 81 14.91 10.48 0.59
N THR A 82 14.01 10.74 -0.36
CA THR A 82 12.89 11.67 -0.16
C THR A 82 11.91 11.10 0.87
N VAL A 83 11.62 9.80 0.79
CA VAL A 83 10.75 9.10 1.74
C VAL A 83 11.34 9.14 3.15
N HIS A 84 12.65 8.89 3.28
CA HIS A 84 13.34 8.96 4.57
C HIS A 84 13.32 10.38 5.18
N THR A 85 13.49 11.41 4.35
CA THR A 85 13.46 12.81 4.82
C THR A 85 12.06 13.24 5.25
N ALA A 86 11.01 12.72 4.58
CA ALA A 86 9.61 12.99 4.93
C ALA A 86 9.12 12.20 6.16
N THR A 87 9.85 11.16 6.57
CA THR A 87 9.46 10.26 7.68
C THR A 87 9.06 10.99 8.98
N PRO A 88 9.82 11.96 9.53
CA PRO A 88 9.41 12.65 10.75
C PRO A 88 8.11 13.45 10.58
N LEU A 89 7.90 14.06 9.41
CA LEU A 89 6.67 14.80 9.10
C LEU A 89 5.47 13.85 9.02
N VAL A 90 5.61 12.75 8.28
CA VAL A 90 4.57 11.71 8.15
C VAL A 90 4.22 11.12 9.51
N TYR A 91 5.23 10.84 10.34
CA TYR A 91 5.03 10.33 11.69
C TYR A 91 4.28 11.33 12.59
N ALA A 92 4.66 12.61 12.55
CA ALA A 92 3.94 13.65 13.27
C ALA A 92 2.49 13.78 12.79
N ALA A 93 2.24 13.69 11.48
CA ALA A 93 0.89 13.72 10.91
C ALA A 93 0.04 12.52 11.39
N ILE A 94 0.63 11.33 11.48
CA ILE A 94 -0.04 10.14 12.02
C ILE A 94 -0.40 10.36 13.50
N LEU A 95 0.54 10.79 14.33
CA LEU A 95 0.27 11.05 15.75
C LEU A 95 -0.79 12.15 15.94
N PHE A 96 -0.69 13.22 15.15
CA PHE A 96 -1.68 14.28 15.16
C PHE A 96 -3.08 13.75 14.78
N SER A 97 -3.17 12.94 13.73
CA SER A 97 -4.43 12.33 13.31
C SER A 97 -5.01 11.42 14.40
N LEU A 98 -4.15 10.64 15.07
CA LEU A 98 -4.55 9.77 16.17
C LEU A 98 -5.11 10.56 17.36
N LEU A 99 -4.53 11.72 17.66
CA LEU A 99 -5.05 12.63 18.70
C LEU A 99 -6.33 13.34 18.27
N LEU A 100 -6.53 13.53 16.96
CA LEU A 100 -7.70 14.21 16.40
C LEU A 100 -8.94 13.31 16.33
N ILE A 101 -8.77 12.02 16.01
CA ILE A 101 -9.87 11.05 15.85
C ILE A 101 -10.86 11.06 17.03
N PRO A 102 -10.45 11.06 18.32
CA PRO A 102 -11.41 11.08 19.44
C PRO A 102 -12.31 12.32 19.49
N LEU A 103 -11.91 13.44 18.87
CA LEU A 103 -12.66 14.70 18.93
C LEU A 103 -13.71 14.80 17.82
N ILE A 104 -13.41 14.30 16.62
CA ILE A 104 -14.23 14.50 15.42
C ILE A 104 -14.70 13.20 14.75
N GLY A 105 -14.17 12.06 15.19
CA GLY A 105 -14.39 10.80 14.51
C GLY A 105 -15.74 10.16 14.82
N VAL A 106 -16.03 9.11 14.07
CA VAL A 106 -17.21 8.27 14.20
C VAL A 106 -16.78 6.82 14.51
N GLY A 107 -17.61 6.09 15.25
CA GLY A 107 -17.41 4.66 15.45
C GLY A 107 -18.45 4.03 16.36
N GLU A 108 -18.60 2.71 16.23
CA GLU A 108 -19.48 1.90 17.06
C GLU A 108 -18.66 1.30 18.21
N GLY A 109 -18.82 1.85 19.42
CA GLY A 109 -18.12 1.42 20.65
C GLY A 109 -16.69 1.98 20.82
N SER A 110 -16.01 2.33 19.73
CA SER A 110 -14.76 3.09 19.74
C SER A 110 -14.66 4.01 18.52
N VAL A 111 -14.34 5.28 18.77
CA VAL A 111 -14.17 6.30 17.72
C VAL A 111 -12.88 6.00 16.95
N ARG A 112 -12.98 5.74 15.64
CA ARG A 112 -11.86 5.24 14.84
C ARG A 112 -11.77 5.74 13.40
N TRP A 113 -12.85 6.34 12.88
CA TRP A 113 -12.95 6.84 11.51
C TRP A 113 -13.19 8.33 11.48
#